data_AF-A0ABD2Z6G3-F1
#
_entry.id   AF-A0ABD2Z6G3-F1
#
_cell.length_a   1.000
_cell.length_b   1.000
_cell.length_c   1.000
_cell.angle_alpha   90.00
_cell.angle_beta   90.00
_cell.angle_gamma   90.00
#
_symmetry.space_group_name_H-M   'P 1'
#
loop_
_entity.id
_entity.type
_entity.pdbx_description
1 polymer ?
#
loop_
_entity_poly.entity_id
_entity_poly.type
_entity_poly.pdbx_seq_one_letter_code
_entity_poly.pdbx_strand_id
1 'polypeptide(L)'
;MPYHCSILKLGRQFDALKFTHIPRSRNVFADVLATLSSMISHPDGTVIEPITIQVLEKPGYCCTLDAESDGFSWFHDIKEFLDKDNYPLRASTSDKKFLRQMSIKFFLNDNVLYRRMIDLGLLRCVDKK
;
A
#
# COMPACT_ATOMS: atom_id res chain seq x y z
N MET A 1 16.01 7.06 -4.36
CA MET A 1 16.08 7.06 -2.88
C MET A 1 17.55 7.06 -2.47
N PRO A 2 18.10 8.21 -2.05
CA PRO A 2 19.55 8.41 -1.89
C PRO A 2 20.25 7.50 -0.88
N TYR A 3 19.52 6.81 0.00
CA TYR A 3 20.04 5.94 1.07
C TYR A 3 19.92 4.44 0.77
N HIS A 4 19.31 4.04 -0.35
CA HIS A 4 19.07 2.62 -0.66
C HIS A 4 20.38 1.81 -0.72
N CYS A 5 21.40 2.33 -1.40
CA CYS A 5 22.71 1.67 -1.48
C CYS A 5 23.39 1.54 -0.11
N SER A 6 23.24 2.54 0.76
CA SER A 6 23.80 2.52 2.11
C SER A 6 23.11 1.49 3.00
N ILE A 7 21.78 1.41 2.93
CA ILE A 7 20.98 0.41 3.67
C ILE A 7 21.34 -1.00 3.21
N LEU A 8 21.52 -1.23 1.90
CA LEU A 8 21.93 -2.53 1.39
C LEU A 8 23.34 -2.94 1.83
N LYS A 9 24.29 -1.99 1.87
CA LYS A 9 25.64 -2.26 2.40
C LYS A 9 25.60 -2.62 3.87
N LEU A 10 24.81 -1.89 4.67
CA LEU A 10 24.66 -2.15 6.09
C LEU A 10 23.96 -3.49 6.36
N GLY A 11 22.93 -3.82 5.57
CA GLY A 11 22.18 -5.07 5.72
C GLY A 11 23.03 -6.33 5.52
N ARG A 12 24.11 -6.26 4.72
CA ARG A 12 25.06 -7.37 4.53
C ARG A 12 25.89 -7.69 5.78
N GLN A 13 25.89 -6.83 6.79
CA GLN A 13 26.63 -7.04 8.05
C GLN A 13 25.84 -7.87 9.07
N PHE A 14 24.59 -8.22 8.77
CA PHE A 14 23.70 -8.97 9.66
C PHE A 14 23.34 -10.32 9.03
N ASP A 15 23.33 -11.39 9.83
CA ASP A 15 22.93 -12.74 9.36
C ASP A 15 21.46 -12.79 8.96
N ALA A 16 20.61 -12.01 9.64
CA ALA A 16 19.20 -11.83 9.30
C ALA A 16 18.73 -10.44 9.72
N LEU A 17 17.90 -9.82 8.86
CA LEU A 17 17.35 -8.49 9.12
C LEU A 17 15.85 -8.48 8.81
N LYS A 18 15.06 -7.96 9.76
CA LYS A 18 13.60 -7.89 9.67
C LYS A 18 13.15 -6.44 9.76
N PHE A 19 12.44 -5.99 8.74
CA PHE A 19 11.80 -4.68 8.75
C PHE A 19 10.38 -4.80 9.28
N THR A 20 10.01 -3.94 10.23
CA THR A 20 8.65 -3.86 10.76
C THR A 20 8.18 -2.40 10.73
N HIS A 21 6.94 -2.19 10.31
CA HIS A 21 6.33 -0.87 10.33
C HIS A 21 5.78 -0.59 11.74
N ILE A 22 6.23 0.52 12.34
CA ILE A 22 5.78 0.97 13.66
C ILE A 22 5.08 2.32 13.48
N PRO A 23 3.81 2.47 13.89
CA PRO A 23 3.10 3.74 13.82
C PRO A 23 3.84 4.86 14.58
N ARG A 24 3.75 6.10 14.09
CA ARG A 24 4.40 7.28 14.68
C ARG A 24 4.14 7.43 16.18
N SER A 25 2.90 7.24 16.61
CA SER A 25 2.49 7.28 18.03
C SER A 25 3.22 6.29 18.93
N ARG A 26 3.83 5.25 18.35
CA ARG A 26 4.61 4.21 19.03
C ARG A 26 6.11 4.31 18.77
N ASN A 27 6.58 5.30 18.02
CA ASN A 27 7.99 5.54 17.71
C ASN A 27 8.46 6.93 18.16
N VAL A 28 7.89 7.43 19.26
CA VAL A 28 8.11 8.79 19.78
C VAL A 28 9.60 9.08 20.03
N PHE A 29 10.39 8.08 20.43
CA PHE A 29 11.82 8.27 20.66
C PHE A 29 12.58 8.66 19.38
N ALA A 30 12.31 7.98 18.26
CA ALA A 30 12.91 8.33 16.98
C ALA A 30 12.49 9.72 16.52
N ASP A 31 11.23 10.10 16.76
CA ASP A 31 10.74 11.45 16.45
C ASP A 31 11.44 12.54 17.27
N VAL A 32 11.57 12.34 18.59
CA VAL A 32 12.27 13.27 19.47
C VAL A 32 13.72 13.43 19.03
N LEU A 33 14.41 12.34 18.70
CA LEU A 33 15.78 12.40 18.18
C LEU A 33 15.89 13.16 16.86
N ALA A 34 14.97 12.92 15.92
CA ALA A 34 14.93 13.66 14.65
C ALA A 34 14.71 15.16 14.89
N THR A 35 13.80 15.52 15.80
CA THR A 35 13.56 16.92 16.19
C THR A 35 14.78 17.55 16.83
N LEU A 36 15.41 16.89 17.82
CA LEU A 36 16.63 17.39 18.46
C LEU A 36 17.75 17.56 17.45
N SER A 37 17.95 16.58 16.58
CA SER A 37 18.96 16.64 15.51
C SER A 37 18.72 17.82 14.57
N SER A 38 17.47 18.17 14.26
CA SER A 38 17.14 19.33 13.41
C SER A 38 17.40 20.68 14.08
N MET A 39 17.47 20.72 15.41
CA MET A 39 17.73 21.92 16.20
C MET A 39 19.22 22.17 16.41
N ILE A 40 20.07 21.15 16.23
CA ILE A 40 21.52 21.29 16.36
C ILE A 40 22.04 22.14 15.20
N SER A 41 22.66 23.26 15.54
CA SER A 41 23.43 24.06 14.58
C SER A 41 24.85 23.50 14.51
N HIS A 42 25.26 23.04 13.33
CA HIS A 42 26.61 22.51 13.14
C HIS A 42 27.63 23.66 13.11
N PRO A 43 28.68 23.63 13.97
CA PRO A 43 29.63 24.74 14.11
C PRO A 43 30.49 24.99 12.86
N ASP A 44 30.57 23.99 11.98
CA ASP A 44 31.31 23.97 10.73
C ASP A 44 30.51 24.49 9.51
N GLY A 45 29.29 25.01 9.73
CA GLY A 45 28.44 25.56 8.66
C GLY A 45 27.92 24.51 7.68
N THR A 46 28.09 23.22 8.02
CA THR A 46 27.52 22.10 7.28
C THR A 46 26.01 22.11 7.44
N VAL A 47 25.34 22.69 6.44
CA VAL A 47 23.90 22.57 6.28
C VAL A 47 23.60 21.14 5.86
N ILE A 48 23.04 20.34 6.77
CA ILE A 48 22.46 19.06 6.42
C ILE A 48 21.25 19.37 5.54
N GLU A 49 21.34 19.07 4.24
CA GLU A 49 20.21 19.22 3.33
C GLU A 49 19.03 18.38 3.86
N PRO A 50 17.88 19.01 4.14
CA PRO A 50 16.70 18.29 4.57
C PRO A 50 16.29 17.28 3.50
N ILE A 51 15.93 16.07 3.93
CA ILE A 51 15.31 15.12 3.02
C ILE A 51 13.93 15.65 2.66
N THR A 52 13.77 16.12 1.43
CA THR A 52 12.49 16.57 0.91
C THR A 52 11.60 15.34 0.66
N ILE A 53 10.79 14.99 1.65
CA ILE A 53 9.74 13.98 1.50
C ILE A 53 8.55 14.68 0.86
N GLN A 54 8.33 14.44 -0.42
CA GLN A 54 7.09 14.85 -1.06
C GLN A 54 5.96 13.94 -0.56
N VAL A 55 5.09 14.48 0.28
CA VAL A 55 3.81 13.85 0.60
C VAL A 55 2.93 14.07 -0.62
N LEU A 56 2.85 13.04 -1.47
CA LEU A 56 1.86 13.00 -2.52
C LEU A 56 0.49 12.92 -1.85
N GLU A 57 -0.40 13.89 -2.12
CA GLU A 57 -1.81 13.82 -1.68
C GLU A 57 -2.53 12.56 -2.19
N LYS A 58 -1.96 11.94 -3.24
CA LYS A 58 -2.44 10.69 -3.81
C LYS A 58 -1.53 9.54 -3.36
N PRO A 59 -2.10 8.41 -2.89
CA PRO A 59 -1.32 7.23 -2.54
C PRO A 59 -0.41 6.82 -3.70
N GLY A 60 0.85 6.50 -3.39
CA GLY A 60 1.75 5.87 -4.33
C GLY A 60 1.16 4.52 -4.76
N TYR A 61 0.85 4.42 -6.05
CA TYR A 61 0.33 3.22 -6.72
C TYR A 61 -1.17 2.91 -6.47
N CYS A 62 -2.05 3.68 -7.13
CA CYS A 62 -3.21 3.01 -7.73
C CYS A 62 -2.64 2.11 -8.83
N CYS A 63 -2.62 0.79 -8.64
CA CYS A 63 -2.68 -0.10 -9.79
C CYS A 63 -3.96 0.30 -10.53
N THR A 64 -3.84 1.12 -11.58
CA THR A 64 -4.81 1.06 -12.65
C THR A 64 -4.62 -0.32 -13.24
N LEU A 65 -5.37 -1.29 -12.72
CA LEU A 65 -5.70 -2.47 -13.52
C LEU A 65 -6.39 -1.88 -14.74
N ASP A 66 -5.73 -1.97 -15.89
CA ASP A 66 -6.33 -1.59 -17.16
C ASP A 66 -7.66 -2.35 -17.25
N ALA A 67 -8.76 -1.61 -17.10
CA ALA A 67 -10.08 -2.20 -17.24
C ALA A 67 -10.23 -2.67 -18.68
N GLU A 68 -10.68 -3.90 -18.87
CA GLU A 68 -11.04 -4.42 -20.18
C GLU A 68 -12.15 -3.53 -20.79
N SER A 69 -12.18 -3.43 -22.11
CA SER A 69 -13.07 -2.52 -22.85
C SER A 69 -14.53 -2.98 -22.90
N ASP A 70 -14.94 -3.90 -22.02
CA ASP A 70 -16.24 -4.58 -22.04
C ASP A 70 -17.36 -3.75 -21.41
N GLY A 71 -17.03 -2.57 -20.88
CA GLY A 71 -17.99 -1.65 -20.24
C GLY A 71 -18.34 -2.03 -18.81
N PHE A 72 -17.77 -3.12 -18.28
CA PHE A 72 -17.92 -3.49 -16.89
C PHE A 72 -16.82 -2.88 -16.02
N SER A 73 -17.17 -2.61 -14.76
CA SER A 73 -16.20 -2.23 -13.73
C SER A 73 -15.11 -3.28 -13.61
N TRP A 74 -13.86 -2.88 -13.35
CA TRP A 74 -12.75 -3.82 -13.13
C TRP A 74 -12.99 -4.82 -11.97
N PHE A 75 -13.92 -4.51 -11.06
CA PHE A 75 -14.31 -5.34 -9.92
C PHE A 75 -15.64 -6.08 -10.12
N HIS A 76 -16.20 -6.09 -11.33
CA HIS A 76 -17.49 -6.71 -11.64
C HIS A 76 -17.54 -8.18 -11.19
N ASP A 77 -16.57 -8.98 -11.62
CA ASP A 77 -16.49 -10.41 -11.28
C ASP A 77 -16.35 -10.66 -9.78
N ILE A 78 -15.61 -9.80 -9.08
CA ILE A 78 -15.45 -9.88 -7.62
C ILE A 78 -16.78 -9.60 -6.93
N LYS A 79 -17.51 -8.58 -7.40
CA LYS A 79 -18.81 -8.20 -6.86
C LYS A 79 -19.85 -9.30 -7.12
N GLU A 80 -19.92 -9.84 -8.34
CA GLU A 80 -20.86 -10.91 -8.66
C GLU A 80 -20.56 -12.19 -7.87
N PHE A 81 -19.27 -12.51 -7.71
CA PHE A 81 -18.84 -13.63 -6.88
C PHE A 81 -19.24 -13.45 -5.41
N LEU A 82 -19.04 -12.27 -4.83
CA LEU A 82 -19.38 -12.02 -3.42
C LEU A 82 -20.90 -11.95 -3.18
N ASP A 83 -21.68 -11.53 -4.17
CA ASP A 83 -23.14 -11.42 -4.08
C ASP A 83 -23.86 -12.76 -4.31
N LYS A 84 -23.41 -13.51 -5.33
CA LYS A 84 -24.13 -14.69 -5.86
C LYS A 84 -23.34 -15.99 -5.86
N ASP A 85 -22.07 -15.98 -5.44
CA ASP A 85 -21.12 -17.10 -5.59
C ASP A 85 -20.94 -17.56 -7.05
N ASN A 86 -21.18 -16.65 -8.00
CA ASN A 86 -21.07 -16.89 -9.42
C ASN A 86 -19.64 -16.64 -9.93
N TYR A 87 -19.24 -17.40 -10.95
CA TYR A 87 -17.99 -17.20 -11.67
C TYR A 87 -18.29 -16.77 -13.11
N PRO A 88 -17.37 -16.03 -13.76
CA PRO A 88 -17.50 -15.71 -15.17
C PRO A 88 -17.69 -16.95 -16.04
N LEU A 89 -18.53 -16.84 -17.07
CA LEU A 89 -18.98 -17.97 -17.90
C LEU A 89 -17.82 -18.78 -18.52
N ARG A 90 -16.67 -18.13 -18.75
CA ARG A 90 -15.46 -18.70 -19.37
C ARG A 90 -14.28 -18.85 -18.41
N ALA A 91 -14.50 -18.72 -17.09
CA ALA A 91 -13.43 -18.81 -16.10
C ALA A 91 -12.87 -20.25 -16.00
N SER A 92 -11.56 -20.39 -16.21
CA SER A 92 -10.84 -21.64 -15.99
C SER A 92 -10.76 -22.00 -14.50
N THR A 93 -10.35 -23.22 -14.17
CA THR A 93 -10.16 -23.64 -12.77
C THR A 93 -9.14 -22.75 -12.04
N SER A 94 -8.09 -22.28 -12.73
CA SER A 94 -7.13 -21.32 -12.19
C SER A 94 -7.76 -19.95 -11.93
N ASP A 95 -8.60 -19.46 -12.84
CA ASP A 95 -9.25 -18.15 -12.69
C ASP A 95 -10.23 -18.16 -11.52
N LYS A 96 -11.01 -19.24 -11.36
CA LYS A 96 -11.90 -19.42 -10.21
C LYS A 96 -11.12 -19.42 -8.89
N LYS A 97 -9.97 -20.09 -8.85
CA LYS A 97 -9.09 -20.11 -7.67
C LYS A 97 -8.52 -18.72 -7.39
N PHE A 98 -8.09 -18.02 -8.42
CA PHE A 98 -7.57 -16.66 -8.31
C PHE A 98 -8.64 -15.69 -7.80
N LEU A 99 -9.85 -15.74 -8.36
CA LEU A 99 -10.99 -14.93 -7.93
C LEU A 99 -11.31 -15.16 -6.46
N ARG A 100 -11.40 -16.42 -6.00
CA ARG A 100 -11.59 -16.75 -4.58
C ARG A 100 -10.52 -16.11 -3.69
N GLN A 101 -9.25 -16.24 -4.07
CA GLN A 101 -8.14 -15.68 -3.29
C GLN A 101 -8.16 -14.14 -3.28
N MET A 102 -8.52 -13.53 -4.40
CA MET A 102 -8.59 -12.08 -4.54
C MET A 102 -9.75 -11.51 -3.71
N SER A 103 -10.93 -12.13 -3.78
CA SER A 103 -12.16 -11.72 -3.08
C SER A 103 -12.01 -11.66 -1.56
N ILE A 104 -11.08 -12.41 -0.95
CA ILE A 104 -10.75 -12.34 0.49
C ILE A 104 -10.37 -10.90 0.92
N LYS A 105 -9.76 -10.15 0.01
CA LYS A 105 -9.33 -8.76 0.24
C LYS A 105 -10.47 -7.76 0.15
N PHE A 106 -11.68 -8.21 -0.19
CA PHE A 106 -12.84 -7.36 -0.39
C PHE A 106 -13.98 -7.70 0.56
N PHE A 107 -14.91 -6.77 0.67
CA PHE A 107 -16.11 -6.85 1.48
C PHE A 107 -17.25 -6.15 0.73
N LEU A 108 -18.41 -6.79 0.64
CA LEU A 108 -19.59 -6.24 -0.03
C LEU A 108 -20.61 -5.80 1.03
N ASN A 109 -21.05 -4.54 0.98
CA ASN A 109 -22.11 -4.01 1.84
C ASN A 109 -23.06 -3.13 1.03
N ASP A 110 -24.36 -3.42 1.09
CA ASP A 110 -25.41 -2.66 0.38
C ASP A 110 -25.08 -2.38 -1.09
N ASN A 111 -24.65 -3.41 -1.83
CA ASN A 111 -24.19 -3.31 -3.23
C ASN A 111 -22.92 -2.46 -3.47
N VAL A 112 -22.27 -1.96 -2.43
CA VAL A 112 -21.00 -1.23 -2.52
C VAL A 112 -19.85 -2.16 -2.13
N LEU A 113 -18.86 -2.27 -3.02
CA LEU A 113 -17.67 -3.07 -2.80
C LEU A 113 -16.60 -2.25 -2.09
N TYR A 114 -16.00 -2.82 -1.05
CA TYR A 114 -14.92 -2.23 -0.27
C TYR A 114 -13.69 -3.12 -0.30
N ARG A 115 -12.50 -2.52 -0.45
CA ARG A 115 -11.21 -3.19 -0.28
C ARG A 115 -10.76 -3.05 1.17
N ARG A 116 -10.41 -4.19 1.79
CA ARG A 116 -9.84 -4.26 3.13
C ARG A 116 -8.37 -3.82 3.12
N MET A 117 -8.03 -2.86 3.97
CA MET A 117 -6.66 -2.45 4.23
C MET A 117 -6.10 -3.19 5.45
N ILE A 118 -4.76 -3.23 5.56
CA ILE A 118 -4.05 -3.91 6.66
C ILE A 118 -4.29 -3.18 8.00
N ASP A 119 -4.58 -1.89 7.96
CA ASP A 119 -4.77 -0.98 9.09
C ASP A 119 -6.24 -0.83 9.53
N LEU A 120 -7.09 -1.81 9.20
CA LEU A 120 -8.54 -1.82 9.47
C LEU A 120 -9.37 -0.80 8.64
N GLY A 121 -8.73 -0.05 7.73
CA GLY A 121 -9.44 0.83 6.80
C GLY A 121 -10.23 0.06 5.73
N LEU A 122 -11.35 0.63 5.29
CA LEU A 122 -12.11 0.17 4.12
C LEU A 122 -12.06 1.24 3.03
N LEU A 123 -11.57 0.87 1.84
CA LEU A 123 -11.62 1.74 0.66
C LEU A 123 -12.79 1.36 -0.23
N ARG A 124 -13.67 2.30 -0.52
CA ARG A 124 -14.75 2.10 -1.49
C ARG A 124 -14.17 1.93 -2.90
N CYS A 125 -14.56 0.85 -3.58
CA CYS A 125 -14.31 0.67 -5.00
C CYS A 125 -15.19 1.63 -5.81
N VAL A 126 -14.58 2.31 -6.77
CA VAL A 126 -15.25 3.26 -7.66
C VAL A 126 -14.84 2.96 -9.11
N ASP A 127 -15.75 3.25 -10.02
CA ASP A 127 -15.49 3.17 -11.45
C ASP A 127 -14.58 4.31 -11.90
N LYS A 128 -13.87 4.07 -13.00
CA LYS A 128 -13.07 5.10 -13.65
C LYS A 128 -14.04 6.12 -14.28
N LYS A 129 -13.77 7.41 -14.04
CA LYS A 129 -14.45 8.52 -14.74
C LYS A 129 -13.97 8.62 -16.18
#